data_AF-A0A7X3SIZ1-F1
#
_entry.id   AF-A0A7X3SIZ1-F1
#
_cell.length_a   1.000
_cell.length_b   1.000
_cell.length_c   1.000
_cell.angle_alpha   90.00
_cell.angle_beta   90.00
_cell.angle_gamma   90.00
#
_symmetry.space_group_name_H-M   'P 1'
#
loop_
_entity.id
_entity.type
_entity.pdbx_description
1 polymer ?
#
loop_
_entity_poly.entity_id
_entity_poly.type
_entity_poly.pdbx_seq_one_letter_code
_entity_poly.pdbx_strand_id
1 'polypeptide(L)'
;MRSCRKCFEYAYVFVGGDVRMCPWNGIVIGNLRENTLEEIWKSPQAEEIRQAFLRGELLGCSERYCPDCINNSTTLEIEQEELNKMYEEMPNLPVQISLAYDERCNHACPSCRHGIFSPDKEYLNHLEVITKNIEPYLSNVRGIATNGIGELFVATEIVDMLSRLKPNNPEFSIFIETNGVLFKNNWDKIKNLAGKNITVSVTPNSFDRETYRYLAGKDDLEKFEESMAFITELKHQGAISRIRMIMVIQDSNFRQIPEFIQRCIEYDADDIVLRPIFQWFGMNEDEVLYKNVLNPCHPYYQEYLEIIQHPLCKDKRVFNWGFEEKQEPISFPTLEMKRQVEGDKTFLTYIDGLLCRLEEDIAKYKDRKLYLFGVGKIGKILLEKLTSGEKAVPIAGFAVSCKEGTPNFYMGYPVMQFDCIEDRKESVFILATTNPNFEHDMMELLRKEGVNQYILINKGEADA
;
A
#
# COMPACT_ATOMS: atom_id res chain seq x y z
N MET A 1 -10.55 4.23 -26.98
CA MET A 1 -9.91 5.09 -25.94
C MET A 1 -9.63 4.27 -24.70
N ARG A 2 -8.66 4.68 -23.86
CA ARG A 2 -8.38 3.99 -22.59
C ARG A 2 -9.38 4.45 -21.51
N SER A 3 -10.35 3.61 -21.14
CA SER A 3 -11.42 3.93 -20.17
C SER A 3 -11.91 2.65 -19.48
N CYS A 4 -12.85 2.73 -18.53
CA CYS A 4 -13.37 1.53 -17.85
C CYS A 4 -14.85 1.69 -17.47
N ARG A 5 -15.63 0.62 -17.64
CA ARG A 5 -17.08 0.61 -17.39
C ARG A 5 -17.46 0.80 -15.92
N LYS A 6 -16.55 0.51 -14.97
CA LYS A 6 -16.86 0.51 -13.52
C LYS A 6 -17.35 1.86 -13.00
N CYS A 7 -16.90 2.99 -13.57
CA CYS A 7 -17.37 4.32 -13.17
C CYS A 7 -18.86 4.58 -13.49
N PHE A 8 -19.47 3.76 -14.36
CA PHE A 8 -20.89 3.84 -14.73
C PHE A 8 -21.74 2.73 -14.11
N GLU A 9 -21.13 1.74 -13.45
CA GLU A 9 -21.85 0.53 -13.03
C GLU A 9 -21.57 0.08 -11.58
N TYR A 10 -20.46 0.50 -10.95
CA TYR A 10 -19.95 -0.12 -9.73
C TYR A 10 -19.88 0.87 -8.56
N ALA A 11 -20.38 0.46 -7.40
CA ALA A 11 -20.16 1.15 -6.14
C ALA A 11 -19.41 0.24 -5.16
N TYR A 12 -18.26 0.70 -4.69
CA TYR A 12 -17.42 0.04 -3.70
C TYR A 12 -17.64 0.71 -2.34
N VAL A 13 -18.42 0.07 -1.47
CA VAL A 13 -18.63 0.54 -0.09
C VAL A 13 -17.45 0.06 0.76
N PHE A 14 -16.74 1.02 1.34
CA PHE A 14 -15.52 0.81 2.10
C PHE A 14 -15.71 1.16 3.58
N VAL A 15 -14.67 0.87 4.38
CA VAL A 15 -14.63 1.13 5.83
C VAL A 15 -15.05 2.55 6.15
N GLY A 16 -15.81 2.72 7.23
CA GLY A 16 -16.31 4.02 7.65
C GLY A 16 -17.48 4.56 6.83
N GLY A 17 -17.94 3.82 5.81
CA GLY A 17 -19.08 4.18 4.97
C GLY A 17 -18.71 4.90 3.68
N ASP A 18 -17.41 5.10 3.43
CA ASP A 18 -16.92 5.74 2.20
C ASP A 18 -17.33 4.93 0.98
N VAL A 19 -17.76 5.62 -0.08
CA VAL A 19 -18.11 4.98 -1.34
C VAL A 19 -17.14 5.43 -2.42
N ARG A 20 -16.67 4.48 -3.23
CA ARG A 20 -15.80 4.70 -4.39
C ARG A 20 -16.38 4.01 -5.62
N MET A 21 -15.91 4.34 -6.83
CA MET A 21 -16.38 3.69 -8.06
C MET A 21 -15.73 2.32 -8.33
N CYS A 22 -14.67 1.97 -7.61
CA CYS A 22 -13.92 0.74 -7.79
C CYS A 22 -13.01 0.53 -6.56
N PRO A 23 -12.67 -0.70 -6.16
CA PRO A 23 -11.64 -0.96 -5.14
C PRO A 23 -10.28 -0.31 -5.47
N TRP A 24 -9.98 -0.10 -6.75
CA TRP A 24 -8.73 0.49 -7.23
C TRP A 24 -8.83 1.97 -7.57
N ASN A 25 -9.97 2.62 -7.30
CA ASN A 25 -10.08 4.06 -7.42
C ASN A 25 -9.90 4.68 -6.04
N GLY A 26 -8.96 5.62 -5.90
CA GLY A 26 -8.63 6.25 -4.62
C GLY A 26 -9.55 7.40 -4.21
N ILE A 27 -10.48 7.81 -5.08
CA ILE A 27 -11.35 8.97 -4.84
C ILE A 27 -12.64 8.50 -4.17
N VAL A 28 -12.97 9.14 -3.05
CA VAL A 28 -14.24 8.96 -2.34
C VAL A 28 -15.29 9.89 -2.95
N ILE A 29 -16.43 9.32 -3.37
CA ILE A 29 -17.53 10.06 -4.02
C ILE A 29 -18.69 10.40 -3.08
N GLY A 30 -18.59 9.97 -1.81
CA GLY A 30 -19.53 10.26 -0.73
C GLY A 30 -19.46 9.22 0.39
N ASN A 31 -20.29 9.39 1.43
CA ASN A 31 -20.28 8.49 2.60
C ASN A 31 -21.71 8.07 3.00
N LEU A 32 -21.96 6.77 3.14
CA LEU A 32 -23.27 6.19 3.46
C LEU A 32 -23.79 6.53 4.85
N ARG A 33 -22.97 7.07 5.75
CA ARG A 33 -23.43 7.54 7.05
C ARG A 33 -24.03 8.95 6.98
N GLU A 34 -23.74 9.68 5.91
CA GLU A 34 -24.13 11.08 5.71
C GLU A 34 -25.16 11.23 4.58
N ASN A 35 -25.09 10.36 3.56
CA ASN A 35 -25.89 10.47 2.35
C ASN A 35 -26.53 9.11 1.97
N THR A 36 -27.61 9.18 1.21
CA THR A 36 -28.18 8.02 0.52
C THR A 36 -27.29 7.57 -0.64
N LEU A 37 -27.41 6.31 -1.07
CA LEU A 37 -26.61 5.82 -2.19
C LEU A 37 -26.92 6.58 -3.50
N GLU A 38 -28.17 6.98 -3.72
CA GLU A 38 -28.58 7.80 -4.86
C GLU A 38 -27.86 9.15 -4.90
N GLU A 39 -27.79 9.84 -3.76
CA GLU A 39 -27.11 11.14 -3.65
C GLU A 39 -25.61 11.00 -3.94
N ILE A 40 -24.99 9.96 -3.38
CA ILE A 40 -23.57 9.64 -3.62
C ILE A 40 -23.33 9.31 -5.10
N TRP A 41 -24.18 8.49 -5.70
CA TRP A 41 -24.03 8.06 -7.10
C TRP A 41 -24.17 9.21 -8.10
N LYS A 42 -24.88 10.27 -7.71
CA LYS A 42 -25.13 11.49 -8.50
C LYS A 42 -24.30 12.69 -8.00
N SER A 43 -23.29 12.45 -7.17
CA SER A 43 -22.48 13.53 -6.61
C SER A 43 -21.65 14.24 -7.68
N PRO A 44 -21.28 15.52 -7.46
CA PRO A 44 -20.37 16.24 -8.35
C PRO A 44 -19.03 15.53 -8.56
N GLN A 45 -18.51 14.87 -7.52
CA GLN A 45 -17.27 14.10 -7.56
C GLN A 45 -17.40 12.85 -8.43
N ALA A 46 -18.53 12.14 -8.35
CA ALA A 46 -18.81 11.03 -9.26
C ALA A 46 -18.87 11.51 -10.72
N GLU A 47 -19.50 12.66 -10.96
CA GLU A 47 -19.58 13.25 -12.29
C GLU A 47 -18.21 13.66 -12.85
N GLU A 48 -17.35 14.26 -12.02
CA GLU A 48 -15.97 14.61 -12.41
C GLU A 48 -15.17 13.39 -12.91
N ILE A 49 -15.25 12.26 -12.19
CA ILE A 49 -14.59 11.01 -12.60
C ILE A 49 -15.14 10.50 -13.92
N ARG A 50 -16.47 10.50 -14.10
CA ARG A 50 -17.10 10.04 -15.36
C ARG A 50 -16.68 10.91 -16.55
N GLN A 51 -16.66 12.22 -16.37
CA GLN A 51 -16.19 13.14 -17.40
C GLN A 51 -14.71 12.94 -17.75
N ALA A 52 -13.86 12.64 -16.76
CA ALA A 52 -12.47 12.26 -17.01
C ALA A 52 -12.38 10.97 -17.86
N PHE A 53 -13.17 9.95 -17.51
CA PHE A 53 -13.19 8.67 -18.23
C PHE A 53 -13.75 8.80 -19.66
N LEU A 54 -14.67 9.73 -19.89
CA LEU A 54 -15.16 10.11 -21.23
C LEU A 54 -14.09 10.79 -22.09
N ARG A 55 -13.05 11.37 -21.47
CA ARG A 55 -11.87 11.93 -22.17
C ARG A 55 -10.70 10.95 -22.25
N GLY A 56 -10.85 9.74 -21.74
CA GLY A 56 -9.79 8.73 -21.68
C GLY A 56 -8.78 8.93 -20.53
N GLU A 57 -9.16 9.69 -19.50
CA GLU A 57 -8.36 9.93 -18.30
C GLU A 57 -8.84 9.02 -17.17
N LEU A 58 -8.02 8.06 -16.74
CA LEU A 58 -8.33 7.13 -15.63
C LEU A 58 -8.16 7.80 -14.25
N LEU A 59 -8.85 8.92 -14.02
CA LEU A 59 -8.73 9.75 -12.82
C LEU A 59 -8.93 8.93 -11.53
N GLY A 60 -7.93 8.96 -10.66
CA GLY A 60 -7.95 8.26 -9.36
C GLY A 60 -7.65 6.76 -9.42
N CYS A 61 -7.48 6.16 -10.60
CA CYS A 61 -7.14 4.75 -10.72
C CYS A 61 -5.72 4.45 -10.24
N SER A 62 -5.59 3.45 -9.37
CA SER A 62 -4.33 2.83 -9.01
C SER A 62 -3.95 1.81 -10.09
N GLU A 63 -3.35 2.28 -11.18
CA GLU A 63 -2.98 1.44 -12.33
C GLU A 63 -2.02 0.30 -11.96
N ARG A 64 -1.24 0.47 -10.89
CA ARG A 64 -0.30 -0.55 -10.37
C ARG A 64 -0.96 -1.70 -9.63
N TYR A 65 -2.25 -1.59 -9.26
CA TYR A 65 -2.99 -2.61 -8.49
C TYR A 65 -4.17 -3.19 -9.27
N CYS A 66 -4.73 -2.42 -10.20
CA CYS A 66 -5.84 -2.85 -11.04
C CYS A 66 -5.43 -3.95 -12.03
N PRO A 67 -6.07 -5.13 -12.03
CA PRO A 67 -5.70 -6.23 -12.94
C PRO A 67 -5.81 -5.82 -14.42
N ASP A 68 -6.86 -5.06 -14.77
CA ASP A 68 -7.05 -4.60 -16.15
C ASP A 68 -5.94 -3.63 -16.57
N CYS A 69 -5.49 -2.74 -15.67
CA CYS A 69 -4.44 -1.78 -15.98
C CYS A 69 -3.06 -2.44 -16.05
N ILE A 70 -2.73 -3.30 -15.09
CA ILE A 70 -1.44 -3.99 -15.00
C ILE A 70 -1.19 -4.82 -16.26
N ASN A 71 -2.19 -5.55 -16.73
CA ASN A 71 -2.06 -6.40 -17.91
C ASN A 71 -2.32 -5.67 -19.23
N ASN A 72 -2.51 -4.34 -19.22
CA ASN A 72 -2.96 -3.55 -20.37
C ASN A 72 -4.13 -4.23 -21.13
N SER A 73 -5.15 -4.63 -20.37
CA SER A 73 -6.27 -5.42 -20.89
C SER A 73 -7.05 -4.65 -21.95
N THR A 74 -7.47 -5.34 -23.00
CA THR A 74 -8.37 -4.80 -24.04
C THR A 74 -9.73 -4.40 -23.48
N THR A 75 -10.09 -4.84 -22.26
CA THR A 75 -11.29 -4.37 -21.53
C THR A 75 -11.25 -2.87 -21.22
N LEU A 76 -10.05 -2.27 -21.26
CA LEU A 76 -9.87 -0.83 -21.12
C LEU A 76 -9.94 -0.08 -22.45
N GLU A 77 -9.96 -0.78 -23.58
CA GLU A 77 -10.07 -0.19 -24.91
C GLU A 77 -11.55 -0.10 -25.29
N ILE A 78 -12.17 1.03 -24.96
CA ILE A 78 -13.59 1.27 -25.21
C ILE A 78 -13.73 2.37 -26.27
N GLU A 79 -14.58 2.14 -27.28
CA GLU A 79 -14.86 3.12 -28.32
C GLU A 79 -15.60 4.34 -27.75
N GLN A 80 -15.32 5.54 -28.29
CA GLN A 80 -15.92 6.78 -27.78
C GLN A 80 -17.45 6.74 -27.86
N GLU A 81 -18.01 6.21 -28.94
CA GLU A 81 -19.46 6.10 -29.13
C GLU A 81 -20.10 5.18 -28.09
N GLU A 82 -19.41 4.09 -27.72
CA GLU A 82 -19.84 3.19 -26.66
C GLU A 82 -19.80 3.87 -25.28
N LEU A 83 -18.75 4.64 -24.98
CA LEU A 83 -18.64 5.40 -23.73
C LEU A 83 -19.72 6.48 -23.61
N ASN A 84 -19.98 7.22 -24.69
CA ASN A 84 -21.05 8.21 -24.72
C ASN A 84 -22.40 7.56 -24.46
N LYS A 85 -22.66 6.40 -25.08
CA LYS A 85 -23.87 5.62 -24.84
C LYS A 85 -23.99 5.15 -23.39
N MET A 86 -22.91 4.64 -22.80
CA MET A 86 -22.89 4.22 -21.38
C MET A 86 -23.22 5.38 -20.43
N TYR A 87 -22.73 6.57 -20.74
CA TYR A 87 -23.00 7.77 -19.96
C TYR A 87 -24.45 8.26 -20.13
N GLU A 88 -24.96 8.30 -21.37
CA GLU A 88 -26.34 8.70 -21.67
C GLU A 88 -27.38 7.73 -21.10
N GLU A 89 -27.10 6.44 -21.14
CA GLU A 89 -27.97 5.36 -20.63
C GLU A 89 -27.65 4.97 -19.18
N MET A 90 -26.81 5.74 -18.48
CA MET A 90 -26.32 5.38 -17.15
C MET A 90 -27.48 5.19 -16.16
N PRO A 91 -27.53 4.05 -15.44
CA PRO A 91 -28.57 3.82 -14.46
C PRO A 91 -28.54 4.84 -13.30
N ASN A 92 -29.73 5.11 -12.74
CA ASN A 92 -29.90 6.01 -11.59
C ASN A 92 -29.23 5.51 -10.29
N LEU A 93 -28.84 4.24 -10.25
CA LEU A 93 -28.21 3.55 -9.13
C LEU A 93 -27.11 2.64 -9.68
N PRO A 94 -26.08 2.29 -8.89
CA PRO A 94 -25.07 1.35 -9.31
C PRO A 94 -25.68 -0.02 -9.64
N VAL A 95 -25.13 -0.66 -10.66
CA VAL A 95 -25.55 -1.98 -11.13
C VAL A 95 -24.92 -3.10 -10.29
N GLN A 96 -23.75 -2.84 -9.72
CA GLN A 96 -23.03 -3.74 -8.83
C GLN A 96 -22.57 -3.01 -7.57
N ILE A 97 -22.66 -3.68 -6.42
CA ILE A 97 -22.26 -3.13 -5.13
C ILE A 97 -21.28 -4.07 -4.43
N SER A 98 -20.18 -3.52 -3.92
CA SER A 98 -19.24 -4.19 -3.01
C SER A 98 -19.55 -3.83 -1.56
N LEU A 99 -19.49 -4.80 -0.65
CA LEU A 99 -19.76 -4.62 0.78
C LEU A 99 -18.47 -4.71 1.62
N ALA A 100 -17.39 -4.09 1.15
CA ALA A 100 -16.05 -4.21 1.73
C ALA A 100 -15.80 -3.19 2.88
N TYR A 101 -16.72 -3.17 3.86
CA TYR A 101 -16.72 -2.16 4.93
C TYR A 101 -16.53 -2.73 6.35
N ASP A 102 -16.30 -4.04 6.49
CA ASP A 102 -16.09 -4.68 7.80
C ASP A 102 -14.73 -5.38 7.86
N GLU A 103 -13.85 -4.89 8.72
CA GLU A 103 -12.47 -5.36 8.84
C GLU A 103 -12.34 -6.59 9.74
N ARG A 104 -13.39 -7.00 10.45
CA ARG A 104 -13.32 -8.17 11.35
C ARG A 104 -12.93 -9.42 10.58
N CYS A 105 -12.02 -10.20 11.17
CA CYS A 105 -11.52 -11.45 10.58
C CYS A 105 -11.13 -12.44 11.67
N ASN A 106 -11.26 -13.73 11.39
CA ASN A 106 -10.82 -14.83 12.26
C ASN A 106 -9.33 -15.17 12.07
N HIS A 107 -8.66 -14.57 11.09
CA HIS A 107 -7.23 -14.72 10.82
C HIS A 107 -6.48 -13.41 11.12
N ALA A 108 -5.17 -13.54 11.37
CA ALA A 108 -4.24 -12.44 11.57
C ALA A 108 -3.09 -12.55 10.56
N CYS A 109 -3.44 -12.59 9.27
CA CYS A 109 -2.47 -12.73 8.20
C CYS A 109 -1.44 -11.58 8.26
N PRO A 110 -0.12 -11.86 8.29
CA PRO A 110 0.90 -10.84 8.44
C PRO A 110 0.95 -9.87 7.24
N SER A 111 0.41 -10.28 6.09
CA SER A 111 0.27 -9.42 4.91
C SER A 111 -1.00 -8.54 4.93
N CYS A 112 -1.80 -8.59 5.98
CA CYS A 112 -3.04 -7.83 6.08
C CYS A 112 -3.16 -7.04 7.39
N ARG A 113 -2.68 -7.59 8.51
CA ARG A 113 -2.86 -7.00 9.84
C ARG A 113 -1.83 -7.51 10.84
N HIS A 114 -1.56 -6.73 11.87
CA HIS A 114 -0.62 -7.08 12.94
C HIS A 114 -1.22 -7.98 14.03
N GLY A 115 -2.54 -8.22 14.01
CA GLY A 115 -3.23 -9.03 15.00
C GLY A 115 -4.72 -9.18 14.71
N ILE A 116 -5.43 -9.92 15.56
CA ILE A 116 -6.89 -10.04 15.48
C ILE A 116 -7.52 -8.70 15.82
N PHE A 117 -8.33 -8.17 14.90
CA PHE A 117 -9.04 -6.91 15.11
C PHE A 117 -10.18 -7.08 16.10
N SER A 118 -10.15 -6.29 17.18
CA SER A 118 -11.19 -6.24 18.20
C SER A 118 -11.90 -4.89 18.09
N PRO A 119 -13.08 -4.81 17.46
CA PRO A 119 -13.77 -3.54 17.26
C PRO A 119 -14.30 -2.99 18.58
N ASP A 120 -14.35 -1.66 18.68
CA ASP A 120 -15.05 -0.98 19.76
C ASP A 120 -16.54 -0.79 19.45
N LYS A 121 -17.27 -0.18 20.39
CA LYS A 121 -18.71 0.07 20.23
C LYS A 121 -19.02 1.06 19.11
N GLU A 122 -18.14 2.02 18.86
CA GLU A 122 -18.34 3.04 17.84
C GLU A 122 -18.24 2.41 16.45
N TYR A 123 -17.24 1.55 16.25
CA TYR A 123 -17.09 0.76 15.04
C TYR A 123 -18.33 -0.09 14.74
N LEU A 124 -18.85 -0.81 15.74
CA LEU A 124 -20.05 -1.63 15.57
C LEU A 124 -21.28 -0.78 15.21
N ASN A 125 -21.45 0.37 15.85
CA ASN A 125 -22.51 1.32 15.50
C ASN A 125 -22.37 1.84 14.06
N HIS A 126 -21.15 2.08 13.58
CA HIS A 126 -20.92 2.43 12.17
C HIS A 126 -21.35 1.31 11.23
N LEU A 127 -21.01 0.04 11.54
CA LEU A 127 -21.45 -1.11 10.73
C LEU A 127 -22.97 -1.22 10.65
N GLU A 128 -23.68 -1.03 11.76
CA GLU A 128 -25.14 -1.07 11.80
C GLU A 128 -25.74 0.04 10.90
N VAL A 129 -25.23 1.27 11.01
CA VAL A 129 -25.69 2.40 10.20
C VAL A 129 -25.43 2.16 8.72
N ILE A 130 -24.21 1.74 8.35
CA ILE A 130 -23.84 1.47 6.96
C ILE A 130 -24.70 0.34 6.37
N THR A 131 -24.87 -0.76 7.12
CA THR A 131 -25.67 -1.91 6.69
C THR A 131 -27.14 -1.52 6.47
N LYS A 132 -27.72 -0.79 7.43
CA LYS A 132 -29.09 -0.28 7.31
C LYS A 132 -29.26 0.62 6.08
N ASN A 133 -28.26 1.44 5.78
CA ASN A 133 -28.34 2.40 4.69
C ASN A 133 -28.10 1.75 3.31
N ILE A 134 -27.33 0.66 3.21
CA ILE A 134 -27.08 -0.04 1.94
C ILE A 134 -28.14 -1.10 1.60
N GLU A 135 -28.75 -1.73 2.61
CA GLU A 135 -29.71 -2.84 2.47
C GLU A 135 -30.85 -2.57 1.45
N PRO A 136 -31.48 -1.37 1.40
CA PRO A 136 -32.60 -1.11 0.49
C PRO A 136 -32.29 -1.29 -1.00
N TYR A 137 -31.02 -1.18 -1.40
CA TYR A 137 -30.61 -1.24 -2.81
C TYR A 137 -30.31 -2.65 -3.29
N LEU A 138 -29.96 -3.57 -2.39
CA LEU A 138 -29.35 -4.86 -2.74
C LEU A 138 -30.27 -5.83 -3.48
N SER A 139 -31.58 -5.72 -3.30
CA SER A 139 -32.53 -6.65 -3.96
C SER A 139 -32.62 -6.43 -5.47
N ASN A 140 -32.23 -5.26 -5.98
CA ASN A 140 -32.43 -4.88 -7.38
C ASN A 140 -31.12 -4.81 -8.19
N VAL A 141 -29.95 -4.85 -7.53
CA VAL A 141 -28.67 -4.86 -8.24
C VAL A 141 -28.47 -6.17 -9.00
N ARG A 142 -27.67 -6.12 -10.06
CA ARG A 142 -27.26 -7.29 -10.84
C ARG A 142 -26.15 -8.07 -10.14
N GLY A 143 -25.33 -7.40 -9.33
CA GLY A 143 -24.19 -8.04 -8.69
C GLY A 143 -23.92 -7.53 -7.28
N ILE A 144 -23.57 -8.44 -6.38
CA ILE A 144 -23.00 -8.12 -5.07
C ILE A 144 -21.62 -8.75 -4.96
N ALA A 145 -20.59 -7.97 -4.62
CA ALA A 145 -19.36 -8.49 -4.05
C ALA A 145 -19.45 -8.36 -2.54
N THR A 146 -19.15 -9.43 -1.82
CA THR A 146 -19.26 -9.44 -0.35
C THR A 146 -18.08 -8.69 0.30
N ASN A 147 -17.72 -9.07 1.53
CA ASN A 147 -16.75 -8.34 2.31
C ASN A 147 -15.31 -8.74 1.94
N GLY A 148 -14.67 -7.96 1.07
CA GLY A 148 -13.30 -8.21 0.60
C GLY A 148 -12.17 -7.71 1.51
N ILE A 149 -12.48 -7.05 2.65
CA ILE A 149 -11.47 -6.52 3.59
C ILE A 149 -11.36 -7.30 4.92
N GLY A 150 -12.40 -8.05 5.27
CA GLY A 150 -12.45 -8.93 6.44
C GLY A 150 -12.78 -10.36 6.05
N GLU A 151 -13.27 -11.15 7.02
CA GLU A 151 -13.88 -12.45 6.75
C GLU A 151 -15.40 -12.30 6.73
N LEU A 152 -16.05 -12.69 5.63
CA LEU A 152 -17.51 -12.62 5.49
C LEU A 152 -18.24 -13.25 6.67
N PHE A 153 -17.88 -14.45 7.08
CA PHE A 153 -18.63 -15.16 8.13
C PHE A 153 -18.37 -14.65 9.56
N VAL A 154 -17.46 -13.69 9.73
CA VAL A 154 -17.30 -12.91 10.97
C VAL A 154 -18.13 -11.62 10.92
N ALA A 155 -18.45 -11.13 9.72
CA ALA A 155 -19.23 -9.91 9.50
C ALA A 155 -20.73 -10.14 9.74
N THR A 156 -21.15 -10.10 11.01
CA THR A 156 -22.49 -10.48 11.46
C THR A 156 -23.61 -9.71 10.78
N GLU A 157 -23.48 -8.40 10.60
CA GLU A 157 -24.51 -7.55 10.00
C GLU A 157 -24.64 -7.83 8.49
N ILE A 158 -23.52 -8.06 7.80
CA ILE A 158 -23.52 -8.43 6.37
C ILE A 158 -24.17 -9.80 6.19
N VAL A 159 -23.82 -10.79 7.03
CA VAL A 159 -24.39 -12.14 6.93
C VAL A 159 -25.88 -12.14 7.27
N ASP A 160 -26.32 -11.39 8.29
CA ASP A 160 -27.76 -11.23 8.60
C ASP A 160 -28.52 -10.63 7.40
N MET A 161 -28.00 -9.55 6.82
CA MET A 161 -28.57 -8.93 5.64
C MET A 161 -28.66 -9.90 4.45
N LEU A 162 -27.60 -10.66 4.17
CA LEU A 162 -27.60 -11.67 3.10
C LEU A 162 -28.58 -12.82 3.37
N SER A 163 -28.77 -13.22 4.63
CA SER A 163 -29.72 -14.28 5.00
C SER A 163 -31.18 -13.91 4.70
N ARG A 164 -31.49 -12.60 4.73
CA ARG A 164 -32.82 -12.04 4.45
C ARG A 164 -32.98 -11.58 3.00
N LEU A 165 -31.89 -11.51 2.24
CA LEU A 165 -31.86 -11.01 0.86
C LEU A 165 -32.73 -11.87 -0.06
N LYS A 166 -33.55 -11.19 -0.87
CA LYS A 166 -34.36 -11.79 -1.93
C LYS A 166 -34.07 -11.04 -3.24
N PRO A 167 -33.18 -11.56 -4.09
CA PRO A 167 -32.86 -10.90 -5.34
C PRO A 167 -34.06 -10.89 -6.29
N ASN A 168 -34.44 -9.71 -6.75
CA ASN A 168 -35.49 -9.49 -7.75
C ASN A 168 -34.92 -9.47 -9.18
N ASN A 169 -33.64 -9.15 -9.32
CA ASN A 169 -32.98 -9.09 -10.62
C ASN A 169 -32.77 -10.51 -11.18
N PRO A 170 -33.26 -10.85 -12.39
CA PRO A 170 -33.09 -12.18 -12.98
C PRO A 170 -31.62 -12.50 -13.32
N GLU A 171 -30.79 -11.48 -13.54
CA GLU A 171 -29.35 -11.60 -13.81
C GLU A 171 -28.50 -11.51 -12.52
N PHE A 172 -29.14 -11.63 -11.35
CA PHE A 172 -28.46 -11.51 -10.08
C PHE A 172 -27.29 -12.50 -9.95
N SER A 173 -26.16 -11.96 -9.50
CA SER A 173 -24.95 -12.69 -9.16
C SER A 173 -24.39 -12.22 -7.83
N ILE A 174 -23.68 -13.11 -7.14
CA ILE A 174 -22.97 -12.79 -5.90
C ILE A 174 -21.56 -13.39 -5.92
N PHE A 175 -20.60 -12.56 -5.57
CA PHE A 175 -19.20 -12.89 -5.44
C PHE A 175 -18.83 -12.93 -3.95
N ILE A 176 -18.72 -14.15 -3.42
CA ILE A 176 -18.39 -14.41 -2.02
C ILE A 176 -16.87 -14.39 -1.86
N GLU A 177 -16.38 -13.54 -0.96
CA GLU A 177 -14.97 -13.41 -0.61
C GLU A 177 -14.76 -13.95 0.80
N THR A 178 -13.87 -14.92 0.94
CA THR A 178 -13.63 -15.61 2.21
C THR A 178 -12.22 -16.22 2.26
N ASN A 179 -11.69 -16.41 3.46
CA ASN A 179 -10.53 -17.28 3.67
C ASN A 179 -10.89 -18.78 3.62
N GLY A 180 -12.19 -19.11 3.60
CA GLY A 180 -12.73 -20.46 3.40
C GLY A 180 -12.95 -21.26 4.69
N VAL A 181 -12.24 -20.98 5.78
CA VAL A 181 -12.25 -21.79 7.01
C VAL A 181 -13.63 -21.92 7.64
N LEU A 182 -14.43 -20.86 7.58
CA LEU A 182 -15.75 -20.79 8.21
C LEU A 182 -16.90 -21.20 7.28
N PHE A 183 -16.63 -21.46 6.00
CA PHE A 183 -17.66 -21.59 4.99
C PHE A 183 -18.63 -22.73 5.28
N LYS A 184 -18.12 -23.96 5.49
CA LYS A 184 -18.94 -25.16 5.70
C LYS A 184 -19.95 -25.00 6.82
N ASN A 185 -19.51 -24.45 7.95
CA ASN A 185 -20.35 -24.30 9.15
C ASN A 185 -21.34 -23.12 9.06
N ASN A 186 -21.22 -22.25 8.06
CA ASN A 186 -22.05 -21.05 7.92
C ASN A 186 -22.87 -21.01 6.63
N TRP A 187 -22.71 -21.96 5.71
CA TRP A 187 -23.47 -22.03 4.46
C TRP A 187 -24.99 -21.96 4.68
N ASP A 188 -25.49 -22.61 5.73
CA ASP A 188 -26.92 -22.57 6.08
C ASP A 188 -27.49 -21.16 6.31
N LYS A 189 -26.64 -20.18 6.67
CA LYS A 189 -27.07 -18.79 6.86
C LYS A 189 -27.36 -18.07 5.54
N ILE A 190 -26.71 -18.49 4.45
CA ILE A 190 -26.82 -17.84 3.13
C ILE A 190 -27.44 -18.76 2.06
N LYS A 191 -27.93 -19.94 2.46
CA LYS A 191 -28.52 -20.94 1.55
C LYS A 191 -29.78 -20.45 0.83
N ASN A 192 -30.40 -19.36 1.28
CA ASN A 192 -31.49 -18.68 0.55
C ASN A 192 -31.06 -18.23 -0.84
N LEU A 193 -29.75 -18.10 -1.09
CA LEU A 193 -29.18 -17.74 -2.39
C LEU A 193 -28.77 -18.96 -3.23
N ALA A 194 -28.87 -20.18 -2.71
CA ALA A 194 -28.46 -21.39 -3.42
C ALA A 194 -29.16 -21.50 -4.79
N GLY A 195 -28.39 -21.90 -5.81
CA GLY A 195 -28.86 -21.99 -7.20
C GLY A 195 -28.91 -20.66 -7.96
N LYS A 196 -28.55 -19.53 -7.33
CA LYS A 196 -28.21 -18.29 -8.04
C LYS A 196 -26.79 -18.37 -8.61
N ASN A 197 -26.40 -17.37 -9.40
CA ASN A 197 -25.03 -17.27 -9.90
C ASN A 197 -24.06 -16.87 -8.77
N ILE A 198 -23.58 -17.87 -8.03
CA ILE A 198 -22.64 -17.69 -6.90
C ILE A 198 -21.23 -18.04 -7.35
N THR A 199 -20.32 -17.08 -7.25
CA THR A 199 -18.87 -17.35 -7.31
C THR A 199 -18.30 -17.32 -5.90
N VAL A 200 -17.69 -18.42 -5.46
CA VAL A 200 -16.99 -18.49 -4.18
C VAL A 200 -15.50 -18.29 -4.42
N SER A 201 -14.97 -17.17 -3.95
CA SER A 201 -13.58 -16.77 -4.09
C SER A 201 -12.83 -16.95 -2.78
N VAL A 202 -11.88 -17.87 -2.77
CA VAL A 202 -11.19 -18.34 -1.56
C VAL A 202 -9.68 -18.07 -1.65
N THR A 203 -9.09 -17.57 -0.56
CA THR A 203 -7.65 -17.20 -0.53
C THR A 203 -6.90 -17.94 0.59
N PRO A 204 -6.40 -19.17 0.37
CA PRO A 204 -5.60 -19.87 1.38
C PRO A 204 -4.11 -19.51 1.36
N ASN A 205 -3.62 -18.92 0.26
CA ASN A 205 -2.20 -18.61 -0.02
C ASN A 205 -1.22 -19.79 -0.04
N SER A 206 -1.53 -20.93 0.56
CA SER A 206 -0.70 -22.15 0.57
C SER A 206 -1.53 -23.37 1.00
N PHE A 207 -1.12 -24.56 0.56
CA PHE A 207 -1.61 -25.85 1.09
C PHE A 207 -0.54 -26.58 1.92
N ASP A 208 0.68 -26.04 2.00
CA ASP A 208 1.69 -26.51 2.95
C ASP A 208 1.30 -26.03 4.35
N ARG A 209 1.25 -26.94 5.32
CA ARG A 209 0.73 -26.63 6.67
C ARG A 209 1.51 -25.52 7.36
N GLU A 210 2.83 -25.51 7.24
CA GLU A 210 3.68 -24.55 7.94
C GLU A 210 3.63 -23.18 7.29
N THR A 211 3.69 -23.11 5.96
CA THR A 211 3.48 -21.87 5.20
C THR A 211 2.06 -21.33 5.40
N TYR A 212 1.03 -22.19 5.35
CA TYR A 212 -0.36 -21.81 5.63
C TYR A 212 -0.46 -21.22 7.04
N ARG A 213 0.04 -21.91 8.07
CA ARG A 213 -0.02 -21.45 9.46
C ARG A 213 0.63 -20.08 9.62
N TYR A 214 1.78 -19.85 9.00
CA TYR A 214 2.46 -18.56 9.00
C TYR A 214 1.62 -17.48 8.29
N LEU A 215 1.11 -17.76 7.10
CA LEU A 215 0.38 -16.78 6.28
C LEU A 215 -1.04 -16.49 6.77
N ALA A 216 -1.69 -17.42 7.47
CA ALA A 216 -3.00 -17.22 8.10
C ALA A 216 -2.88 -16.64 9.53
N GLY A 217 -1.71 -16.78 10.16
CA GLY A 217 -1.50 -16.48 11.58
C GLY A 217 -2.13 -17.51 12.53
N LYS A 218 -2.58 -18.67 12.01
CA LYS A 218 -3.21 -19.76 12.76
C LYS A 218 -3.20 -21.08 11.98
N ASP A 219 -3.17 -22.20 12.69
CA ASP A 219 -3.28 -23.54 12.08
C ASP A 219 -4.75 -23.97 11.96
N ASP A 220 -5.37 -23.66 10.83
CA ASP A 220 -6.75 -24.04 10.48
C ASP A 220 -6.82 -24.75 9.11
N LEU A 221 -5.70 -25.29 8.60
CA LEU A 221 -5.62 -25.90 7.26
C LEU A 221 -6.61 -27.07 7.10
N GLU A 222 -6.72 -27.94 8.10
CA GLU A 222 -7.66 -29.07 8.05
C GLU A 222 -9.12 -28.60 7.89
N LYS A 223 -9.52 -27.55 8.62
CA LYS A 223 -10.88 -26.96 8.50
C LYS A 223 -11.10 -26.29 7.15
N PHE A 224 -10.05 -25.66 6.63
CA PHE A 224 -10.06 -25.11 5.29
C PHE A 224 -10.30 -26.21 4.25
N GLU A 225 -9.56 -27.33 4.32
CA GLU A 225 -9.70 -28.45 3.38
C GLU A 225 -11.08 -29.11 3.48
N GLU A 226 -11.64 -29.25 4.69
CA GLU A 226 -13.03 -29.68 4.88
C GLU A 226 -14.03 -28.74 4.20
N SER A 227 -13.79 -27.43 4.29
CA SER A 227 -14.66 -26.42 3.67
C SER A 227 -14.52 -26.42 2.15
N MET A 228 -13.32 -26.61 1.61
CA MET A 228 -13.10 -26.72 0.17
C MET A 228 -13.75 -27.97 -0.42
N ALA A 229 -13.67 -29.11 0.28
CA ALA A 229 -14.39 -30.31 -0.13
C ALA A 229 -15.91 -30.07 -0.19
N PHE A 230 -16.45 -29.36 0.81
CA PHE A 230 -17.87 -29.01 0.84
C PHE A 230 -18.27 -27.99 -0.24
N ILE A 231 -17.45 -26.97 -0.51
CA ILE A 231 -17.65 -26.00 -1.60
C ILE A 231 -17.68 -26.72 -2.95
N THR A 232 -16.77 -27.67 -3.16
CA THR A 232 -16.71 -28.49 -4.39
C THR A 232 -18.00 -29.29 -4.58
N GLU A 233 -18.47 -29.94 -3.51
CA GLU A 233 -19.74 -30.66 -3.52
C GLU A 233 -20.93 -29.74 -3.85
N LEU A 234 -20.99 -28.54 -3.26
CA LEU A 234 -22.03 -27.56 -3.58
C LEU A 234 -22.01 -27.13 -5.05
N LYS A 235 -20.81 -27.01 -5.66
CA LYS A 235 -20.68 -26.71 -7.09
C LYS A 235 -21.25 -27.84 -7.93
N HIS A 236 -20.91 -29.09 -7.60
CA HIS A 236 -21.40 -30.28 -8.32
C HIS A 236 -22.90 -30.50 -8.17
N GLN A 237 -23.48 -30.06 -7.05
CA GLN A 237 -24.94 -30.03 -6.83
C GLN A 237 -25.64 -28.85 -7.51
N GLY A 238 -24.90 -27.91 -8.11
CA GLY A 238 -25.45 -26.69 -8.71
C GLY A 238 -25.95 -25.64 -7.70
N ALA A 239 -25.60 -25.79 -6.41
CA ALA A 239 -25.95 -24.84 -5.36
C ALA A 239 -25.09 -23.57 -5.43
N ILE A 240 -23.84 -23.69 -5.89
CA ILE A 240 -22.99 -22.57 -6.32
C ILE A 240 -22.56 -22.78 -7.78
N SER A 241 -22.11 -21.73 -8.45
CA SER A 241 -21.80 -21.78 -9.89
C SER A 241 -20.32 -21.89 -10.19
N ARG A 242 -19.46 -21.19 -9.42
CA ARG A 242 -18.03 -21.08 -9.72
C ARG A 242 -17.18 -21.08 -8.46
N ILE A 243 -15.98 -21.64 -8.57
CA ILE A 243 -14.93 -21.59 -7.56
C ILE A 243 -13.76 -20.79 -8.12
N ARG A 244 -13.34 -19.77 -7.37
CA ARG A 244 -12.10 -19.03 -7.61
C ARG A 244 -11.16 -19.25 -6.44
N MET A 245 -9.90 -19.56 -6.73
CA MET A 245 -8.87 -19.68 -5.71
C MET A 245 -7.75 -18.68 -5.97
N ILE A 246 -7.30 -18.00 -4.93
CA ILE A 246 -6.32 -16.92 -5.04
C ILE A 246 -5.08 -17.25 -4.21
N MET A 247 -3.91 -17.03 -4.81
CA MET A 247 -2.64 -16.94 -4.09
C MET A 247 -2.10 -15.51 -4.24
N VAL A 248 -1.84 -14.87 -3.10
CA VAL A 248 -0.97 -13.69 -3.04
C VAL A 248 0.47 -14.18 -2.99
N ILE A 249 1.21 -13.96 -4.07
CA ILE A 249 2.59 -14.39 -4.20
C ILE A 249 3.48 -13.53 -3.31
N GLN A 250 4.27 -14.19 -2.47
CA GLN A 250 5.29 -13.58 -1.64
C GLN A 250 6.47 -14.54 -1.40
N ASP A 251 7.53 -14.02 -0.79
CA ASP A 251 8.76 -14.74 -0.42
C ASP A 251 8.53 -16.11 0.22
N SER A 252 7.47 -16.21 1.02
CA SER A 252 7.13 -17.38 1.83
C SER A 252 6.39 -18.50 1.08
N ASN A 253 5.77 -18.22 -0.08
CA ASN A 253 4.94 -19.20 -0.80
C ASN A 253 5.21 -19.33 -2.30
N PHE A 254 6.02 -18.47 -2.93
CA PHE A 254 6.16 -18.50 -4.39
C PHE A 254 6.66 -19.85 -4.93
N ARG A 255 7.49 -20.58 -4.18
CA ARG A 255 7.98 -21.92 -4.55
C ARG A 255 6.86 -22.96 -4.66
N GLN A 256 5.72 -22.70 -4.02
CA GLN A 256 4.55 -23.57 -3.98
C GLN A 256 3.55 -23.25 -5.11
N ILE A 257 3.82 -22.30 -6.01
CA ILE A 257 2.92 -21.95 -7.12
C ILE A 257 2.45 -23.19 -7.92
N PRO A 258 3.34 -24.10 -8.38
CA PRO A 258 2.90 -25.28 -9.12
C PRO A 258 1.97 -26.20 -8.32
N GLU A 259 2.32 -26.47 -7.07
CA GLU A 259 1.50 -27.30 -6.17
C GLU A 259 0.15 -26.64 -5.89
N PHE A 260 0.13 -25.33 -5.64
CA PHE A 260 -1.09 -24.58 -5.43
C PHE A 260 -2.03 -24.69 -6.64
N ILE A 261 -1.52 -24.48 -7.86
CA ILE A 261 -2.31 -24.65 -9.08
C ILE A 261 -2.88 -26.07 -9.16
N GLN A 262 -2.03 -27.09 -8.94
CA GLN A 262 -2.46 -28.49 -8.96
C GLN A 262 -3.58 -28.78 -7.95
N ARG A 263 -3.48 -28.30 -6.72
CA ARG A 263 -4.52 -28.42 -5.69
C ARG A 263 -5.81 -27.69 -6.09
N CYS A 264 -5.71 -26.49 -6.66
CA CYS A 264 -6.89 -25.78 -7.17
C CYS A 264 -7.62 -26.56 -8.27
N ILE A 265 -6.88 -27.24 -9.15
CA ILE A 265 -7.45 -28.11 -10.20
C ILE A 265 -8.19 -29.29 -9.58
N GLU A 266 -7.66 -29.89 -8.52
CA GLU A 266 -8.28 -30.99 -7.79
C GLU A 266 -9.58 -30.58 -7.09
N TYR A 267 -9.67 -29.33 -6.61
CA TYR A 267 -10.90 -28.73 -6.07
C TYR A 267 -11.86 -28.20 -7.16
N ASP A 268 -11.62 -28.55 -8.43
CA ASP A 268 -12.45 -28.11 -9.56
C ASP A 268 -12.62 -26.57 -9.62
N ALA A 269 -11.53 -25.83 -9.35
CA ALA A 269 -11.53 -24.38 -9.49
C ALA A 269 -11.71 -23.97 -10.97
N ASP A 270 -12.55 -22.95 -11.19
CA ASP A 270 -12.78 -22.36 -12.50
C ASP A 270 -11.80 -21.23 -12.80
N ASP A 271 -11.38 -20.49 -11.77
CA ASP A 271 -10.41 -19.41 -11.84
C ASP A 271 -9.31 -19.62 -10.79
N ILE A 272 -8.04 -19.60 -11.21
CA ILE A 272 -6.86 -19.69 -10.34
C ILE A 272 -6.11 -18.36 -10.47
N VAL A 273 -6.27 -17.49 -9.50
CA VAL A 273 -5.67 -16.15 -9.54
C VAL A 273 -4.32 -16.17 -8.86
N LEU A 274 -3.29 -15.82 -9.60
CA LEU A 274 -1.96 -15.55 -9.09
C LEU A 274 -1.75 -14.03 -9.14
N ARG A 275 -1.55 -13.40 -7.97
CA ARG A 275 -1.35 -11.94 -7.89
C ARG A 275 -0.13 -11.59 -7.02
N PRO A 276 0.62 -10.53 -7.36
CA PRO A 276 1.69 -10.01 -6.51
C PRO A 276 1.15 -9.56 -5.15
N ILE A 277 2.04 -9.56 -4.15
CA ILE A 277 1.79 -8.81 -2.92
C ILE A 277 1.86 -7.31 -3.22
N PHE A 278 0.87 -6.56 -2.74
CA PHE A 278 0.88 -5.10 -2.76
C PHE A 278 0.92 -4.55 -1.34
N GLN A 279 1.12 -3.24 -1.20
CA GLN A 279 0.97 -2.58 0.09
C GLN A 279 -0.50 -2.53 0.48
N TRP A 280 -0.89 -3.43 1.37
CA TRP A 280 -2.26 -3.57 1.86
C TRP A 280 -2.35 -3.25 3.34
N PHE A 281 -3.37 -2.47 3.70
CA PHE A 281 -3.79 -2.24 5.09
C PHE A 281 -2.65 -1.76 6.00
N GLY A 282 -2.20 -2.59 6.93
CA GLY A 282 -1.19 -2.25 7.93
C GLY A 282 0.26 -2.44 7.49
N MET A 283 0.53 -2.94 6.27
CA MET A 283 1.90 -3.18 5.83
C MET A 283 2.66 -1.89 5.54
N ASN A 284 3.89 -1.81 6.06
CA ASN A 284 4.81 -0.75 5.68
C ASN A 284 5.54 -1.08 4.37
N GLU A 285 6.16 -0.05 3.75
CA GLU A 285 6.82 -0.19 2.45
C GLU A 285 7.99 -1.18 2.48
N ASP A 286 8.76 -1.22 3.57
CA ASP A 286 9.88 -2.15 3.73
C ASP A 286 9.38 -3.60 3.75
N GLU A 287 8.32 -3.90 4.50
CA GLU A 287 7.71 -5.23 4.56
C GLU A 287 7.26 -5.72 3.18
N VAL A 288 6.59 -4.85 2.39
CA VAL A 288 6.21 -5.17 1.01
C VAL A 288 7.43 -5.54 0.21
N LEU A 289 8.50 -4.74 0.31
CA LEU A 289 9.68 -4.90 -0.51
C LEU A 289 10.39 -6.24 -0.28
N TYR A 290 10.45 -6.68 0.99
CA TYR A 290 11.00 -7.99 1.37
C TYR A 290 10.12 -9.17 1.03
N LYS A 291 8.82 -8.96 0.91
CA LYS A 291 7.87 -10.01 0.52
C LYS A 291 7.71 -10.10 -1.00
N ASN A 292 7.94 -9.01 -1.71
CA ASN A 292 7.70 -8.91 -3.15
C ASN A 292 8.85 -9.54 -3.96
N VAL A 293 8.74 -10.84 -4.21
CA VAL A 293 9.70 -11.59 -5.04
C VAL A 293 9.71 -11.16 -6.51
N LEU A 294 8.71 -10.40 -6.97
CA LEU A 294 8.63 -9.89 -8.34
C LEU A 294 9.51 -8.65 -8.56
N ASN A 295 9.98 -8.01 -7.49
CA ASN A 295 10.96 -6.93 -7.60
C ASN A 295 12.27 -7.49 -8.20
N PRO A 296 12.78 -6.96 -9.33
CA PRO A 296 14.02 -7.44 -9.94
C PRO A 296 15.26 -7.41 -9.02
N CYS A 297 15.24 -6.60 -7.97
CA CYS A 297 16.32 -6.54 -6.97
C CYS A 297 16.19 -7.61 -5.87
N HIS A 298 15.09 -8.36 -5.82
CA HIS A 298 14.83 -9.35 -4.77
C HIS A 298 15.80 -10.54 -4.88
N PRO A 299 16.38 -11.04 -3.77
CA PRO A 299 17.35 -12.16 -3.81
C PRO A 299 16.83 -13.42 -4.51
N TYR A 300 15.52 -13.68 -4.38
CA TYR A 300 14.84 -14.83 -5.01
C TYR A 300 14.23 -14.51 -6.39
N TYR A 301 14.50 -13.35 -7.00
CA TYR A 301 13.86 -12.97 -8.27
C TYR A 301 14.15 -13.97 -9.40
N GLN A 302 15.39 -14.46 -9.52
CA GLN A 302 15.74 -15.45 -10.56
C GLN A 302 15.01 -16.79 -10.34
N GLU A 303 14.98 -17.26 -9.09
CA GLU A 303 14.25 -18.48 -8.74
C GLU A 303 12.74 -18.32 -9.00
N TYR A 304 12.18 -17.15 -8.70
CA TYR A 304 10.80 -16.83 -9.02
C TYR A 304 10.52 -16.93 -10.53
N LEU A 305 11.39 -16.35 -11.37
CA LEU A 305 11.27 -16.45 -12.83
C LEU A 305 11.31 -17.91 -13.31
N GLU A 306 12.16 -18.75 -12.73
CA GLU A 306 12.21 -20.19 -13.03
C GLU A 306 10.90 -20.90 -12.66
N ILE A 307 10.35 -20.61 -11.47
CA ILE A 307 9.10 -21.22 -11.01
C ILE A 307 7.92 -20.86 -11.92
N ILE A 308 7.78 -19.60 -12.35
CA ILE A 308 6.64 -19.19 -13.19
C ILE A 308 6.71 -19.75 -14.62
N GLN A 309 7.86 -20.28 -15.06
CA GLN A 309 7.95 -21.03 -16.33
C GLN A 309 7.32 -22.44 -16.25
N HIS A 310 6.94 -22.90 -15.06
CA HIS A 310 6.33 -24.22 -14.90
C HIS A 310 5.08 -24.38 -15.79
N PRO A 311 4.88 -25.52 -16.48
CA PRO A 311 3.77 -25.68 -17.43
C PRO A 311 2.37 -25.41 -16.85
N LEU A 312 2.16 -25.69 -15.57
CA LEU A 312 0.89 -25.42 -14.88
C LEU A 312 0.52 -23.94 -14.85
N CYS A 313 1.49 -23.01 -14.88
CA CYS A 313 1.21 -21.58 -14.95
C CYS A 313 0.51 -21.17 -16.25
N LYS A 314 0.57 -22.02 -17.30
CA LYS A 314 -0.09 -21.81 -18.60
C LYS A 314 -1.45 -22.51 -18.69
N ASP A 315 -1.94 -23.12 -17.61
CA ASP A 315 -3.28 -23.68 -17.59
C ASP A 315 -4.32 -22.58 -17.83
N LYS A 316 -5.32 -22.84 -18.68
CA LYS A 316 -6.34 -21.86 -19.08
C LYS A 316 -7.16 -21.28 -17.91
N ARG A 317 -7.15 -21.95 -16.75
CA ARG A 317 -7.81 -21.47 -15.53
C ARG A 317 -6.97 -20.45 -14.78
N VAL A 318 -5.66 -20.40 -15.04
CA VAL A 318 -4.77 -19.44 -14.40
C VAL A 318 -5.01 -18.05 -14.96
N PHE A 319 -5.46 -17.15 -14.10
CA PHE A 319 -5.63 -15.75 -14.40
C PHE A 319 -4.37 -14.99 -13.97
N ASN A 320 -3.69 -14.40 -14.95
CA ASN A 320 -2.57 -13.50 -14.69
C ASN A 320 -3.09 -12.19 -14.11
N TRP A 321 -2.91 -11.97 -12.81
CA TRP A 321 -3.11 -10.68 -12.19
C TRP A 321 -1.75 -10.04 -11.90
N GLY A 322 -0.99 -9.77 -12.97
CA GLY A 322 0.32 -9.12 -12.87
C GLY A 322 1.46 -10.00 -12.36
N PHE A 323 1.31 -11.33 -12.30
CA PHE A 323 2.40 -12.20 -11.88
C PHE A 323 3.45 -12.43 -12.97
N GLU A 324 3.10 -12.24 -14.25
CA GLU A 324 4.09 -12.29 -15.33
C GLU A 324 4.63 -10.90 -15.70
N GLU A 325 4.04 -9.85 -15.14
CA GLU A 325 4.39 -8.47 -15.49
C GLU A 325 5.70 -8.03 -14.83
N LYS A 326 6.58 -7.46 -15.65
CA LYS A 326 7.87 -6.98 -15.19
C LYS A 326 7.68 -5.71 -14.36
N GLN A 327 8.12 -5.74 -13.11
CA GLN A 327 8.10 -4.59 -12.22
C GLN A 327 9.37 -3.75 -12.36
N GLU A 328 9.26 -2.46 -12.01
CA GLU A 328 10.42 -1.59 -11.88
C GLU A 328 11.31 -2.05 -10.72
N PRO A 329 12.65 -2.04 -10.91
CA PRO A 329 13.59 -2.42 -9.85
C PRO A 329 13.56 -1.41 -8.71
N ILE A 330 13.31 -1.90 -7.50
CA ILE A 330 13.38 -1.10 -6.26
C ILE A 330 14.54 -1.65 -5.43
N SER A 331 15.57 -0.84 -5.18
CA SER A 331 16.67 -1.24 -4.29
C SER A 331 16.15 -1.44 -2.87
N PHE A 332 16.73 -2.39 -2.12
CA PHE A 332 16.40 -2.58 -0.70
C PHE A 332 16.96 -1.41 0.12
N PRO A 333 16.11 -0.52 0.68
CA PRO A 333 16.56 0.65 1.43
C PRO A 333 17.40 0.23 2.61
N THR A 334 17.12 -0.88 3.27
CA THR A 334 17.93 -1.42 4.38
C THR A 334 19.33 -1.89 3.96
N LEU A 335 19.53 -2.38 2.73
CA LEU A 335 20.85 -2.70 2.19
C LEU A 335 21.59 -1.43 1.78
N GLU A 336 20.86 -0.43 1.26
CA GLU A 336 21.39 0.90 0.98
C GLU A 336 21.71 1.68 2.27
N MET A 337 20.86 1.58 3.29
CA MET A 337 21.03 2.11 4.64
C MET A 337 22.13 1.34 5.35
N LYS A 338 22.26 0.02 5.17
CA LYS A 338 23.40 -0.76 5.67
C LYS A 338 24.69 -0.35 4.97
N ARG A 339 24.68 -0.12 3.65
CA ARG A 339 25.81 0.46 2.89
C ARG A 339 26.08 1.91 3.31
N GLN A 340 25.05 2.69 3.64
CA GLN A 340 25.17 4.04 4.17
C GLN A 340 25.64 4.02 5.62
N VAL A 341 25.31 3.01 6.43
CA VAL A 341 25.74 2.83 7.83
C VAL A 341 27.16 2.28 7.88
N GLU A 342 27.52 1.39 6.95
CA GLU A 342 28.89 0.94 6.70
C GLU A 342 29.73 2.11 6.13
N GLY A 343 29.13 2.90 5.24
CA GLY A 343 29.66 4.20 4.81
C GLY A 343 29.74 5.21 5.96
N ASP A 344 28.79 5.21 6.89
CA ASP A 344 28.73 6.09 8.06
C ASP A 344 29.74 5.66 9.10
N LYS A 345 30.09 4.38 9.22
CA LYS A 345 31.22 3.96 10.06
C LYS A 345 32.52 4.54 9.54
N THR A 346 32.71 4.51 8.22
CA THR A 346 33.85 5.14 7.55
C THR A 346 33.83 6.67 7.74
N PHE A 347 32.64 7.28 7.68
CA PHE A 347 32.39 8.70 7.90
C PHE A 347 32.54 9.15 9.37
N LEU A 348 32.13 8.33 10.34
CA LEU A 348 32.24 8.59 11.78
C LEU A 348 33.69 8.45 12.23
N THR A 349 34.45 7.49 11.68
CA THR A 349 35.90 7.40 11.90
C THR A 349 36.61 8.63 11.33
N TYR A 350 36.16 9.14 10.17
CA TYR A 350 36.63 10.39 9.59
C TYR A 350 36.26 11.62 10.45
N ILE A 351 35.02 11.74 10.94
CA ILE A 351 34.57 12.83 11.82
C ILE A 351 35.26 12.79 13.20
N ASP A 352 35.49 11.61 13.78
CA ASP A 352 36.20 11.47 15.05
C ASP A 352 37.67 11.94 14.92
N GLY A 353 38.33 11.67 13.78
CA GLY A 353 39.66 12.23 13.46
C GLY A 353 39.65 13.74 13.21
N LEU A 354 38.52 14.31 12.77
CA LEU A 354 38.34 15.75 12.57
C LEU A 354 38.08 16.51 13.88
N LEU A 355 37.31 15.93 14.81
CA LEU A 355 36.93 16.58 16.08
C LEU A 355 38.14 16.93 16.95
N CYS A 356 39.19 16.09 16.96
CA CYS A 356 40.43 16.40 17.68
C CYS A 356 41.08 17.72 17.22
N ARG A 357 40.93 18.10 15.94
CA ARG A 357 41.48 19.34 15.38
C ARG A 357 40.52 20.53 15.52
N LEU A 358 39.21 20.28 15.41
CA LEU A 358 38.19 21.32 15.62
C LEU A 358 38.34 22.00 16.98
N GLU A 359 38.66 21.24 18.04
CA GLU A 359 38.83 21.82 19.38
C GLU A 359 39.92 22.91 19.41
N GLU A 360 41.03 22.71 18.69
CA GLU A 360 42.14 23.66 18.60
C GLU A 360 41.79 24.89 17.76
N ASP A 361 41.07 24.71 16.65
CA ASP A 361 40.65 25.79 15.78
C ASP A 361 39.54 26.63 16.40
N ILE A 362 38.55 26.00 17.05
CA ILE A 362 37.50 26.69 17.80
C ILE A 362 38.11 27.50 18.96
N ALA A 363 39.16 27.00 19.60
CA ALA A 363 39.84 27.72 20.67
C ALA A 363 40.48 29.06 20.23
N LYS A 364 40.67 29.29 18.92
CA LYS A 364 41.14 30.58 18.36
C LYS A 364 40.04 31.64 18.33
N TYR A 365 38.77 31.25 18.52
CA TYR A 365 37.60 32.10 18.33
C TYR A 365 36.66 32.15 19.56
N LYS A 366 37.21 32.05 20.78
CA LYS A 366 36.45 31.91 22.04
C LYS A 366 35.39 32.99 22.31
N ASP A 367 35.55 34.20 21.77
CA ASP A 367 34.63 35.32 21.99
C ASP A 367 33.66 35.55 20.81
N ARG A 368 33.56 34.59 19.88
CA ARG A 368 32.76 34.70 18.65
C ARG A 368 31.60 33.71 18.68
N LYS A 369 30.47 34.08 18.06
CA LYS A 369 29.37 33.13 17.85
C LYS A 369 29.76 32.13 16.76
N LEU A 370 29.48 30.86 17.03
CA LEU A 370 29.77 29.75 16.14
C LEU A 370 28.47 29.25 15.50
N TYR A 371 28.45 29.18 14.18
CA TYR A 371 27.34 28.62 13.41
C TYR A 371 27.79 27.39 12.64
N LEU A 372 26.96 26.34 12.62
CA LEU A 372 27.19 25.18 11.77
C LEU A 372 26.57 25.43 10.41
N PHE A 373 27.37 25.33 9.34
CA PHE A 373 26.85 25.51 7.99
C PHE A 373 26.24 24.20 7.48
N GLY A 374 24.93 24.20 7.27
CA GLY A 374 24.12 23.07 6.82
C GLY A 374 23.50 22.27 7.98
N VAL A 375 22.17 22.06 7.93
CA VAL A 375 21.42 21.19 8.87
C VAL A 375 21.22 19.77 8.32
N GLY A 376 22.11 19.36 7.40
CA GLY A 376 22.15 18.01 6.85
C GLY A 376 22.80 17.01 7.83
N LYS A 377 23.02 15.78 7.36
CA LYS A 377 23.57 14.68 8.18
C LYS A 377 24.87 15.06 8.92
N ILE A 378 25.80 15.72 8.23
CA ILE A 378 27.10 16.14 8.79
C ILE A 378 26.93 17.20 9.89
N GLY A 379 26.15 18.24 9.64
CA GLY A 379 25.92 19.32 10.60
C GLY A 379 25.21 18.84 11.87
N LYS A 380 24.28 17.89 11.74
CA LYS A 380 23.61 17.25 12.89
C LYS A 380 24.59 16.47 13.77
N ILE A 381 25.46 15.66 13.17
CA ILE A 381 26.48 14.89 13.88
C ILE A 381 27.49 15.83 14.56
N LEU A 382 27.93 16.90 13.89
CA LEU A 382 28.82 17.89 14.48
C LEU A 382 28.18 18.61 15.66
N LEU A 383 26.89 18.98 15.56
CA LEU A 383 26.17 19.56 16.68
C LEU A 383 26.21 18.61 17.89
N GLU A 384 25.82 17.36 17.70
CA GLU A 384 25.79 16.36 18.77
C GLU A 384 27.17 16.19 19.41
N LYS A 385 28.23 16.10 18.62
CA LYS A 385 29.61 15.91 19.11
C LYS A 385 30.18 17.15 19.80
N LEU A 386 29.91 18.35 19.28
CA LEU A 386 30.42 19.60 19.85
C LEU A 386 29.63 20.04 21.09
N THR A 387 28.35 19.67 21.21
CA THR A 387 27.48 20.11 22.31
C THR A 387 27.32 19.07 23.42
N SER A 388 28.00 17.91 23.32
CA SER A 388 27.99 16.86 24.34
C SER A 388 29.34 16.68 25.03
N GLY A 389 29.33 16.29 26.30
CA GLY A 389 30.54 15.99 27.10
C GLY A 389 31.12 17.19 27.88
N GLU A 390 32.28 16.98 28.52
CA GLU A 390 32.93 17.95 29.43
C GLU A 390 33.46 19.21 28.72
N LYS A 391 33.60 19.18 27.39
CA LYS A 391 34.12 20.28 26.56
C LYS A 391 33.06 20.83 25.60
N ALA A 392 31.81 20.94 26.04
CA ALA A 392 30.73 21.44 25.19
C ALA A 392 31.03 22.85 24.64
N VAL A 393 30.95 22.98 23.32
CA VAL A 393 31.12 24.23 22.58
C VAL A 393 29.75 24.89 22.38
N PRO A 394 29.59 26.17 22.76
CA PRO A 394 28.33 26.89 22.55
C PRO A 394 28.12 27.21 21.06
N ILE A 395 27.18 26.50 20.44
CA ILE A 395 26.75 26.74 19.06
C ILE A 395 25.54 27.68 19.06
N ALA A 396 25.57 28.73 18.24
CA ALA A 396 24.51 29.73 18.15
C ALA A 396 23.34 29.28 17.26
N GLY A 397 23.59 28.38 16.31
CA GLY A 397 22.58 27.84 15.41
C GLY A 397 23.15 27.23 14.14
N PHE A 398 22.29 26.95 13.19
CA PHE A 398 22.65 26.53 11.85
C PHE A 398 22.49 27.67 10.85
N ALA A 399 23.43 27.76 9.90
CA ALA A 399 23.31 28.58 8.72
C ALA A 399 23.02 27.70 7.50
N VAL A 400 22.07 28.09 6.65
CA VAL A 400 21.75 27.40 5.39
C VAL A 400 21.75 28.37 4.22
N SER A 401 22.12 27.90 3.03
CA SER A 401 22.11 28.73 1.81
C SER A 401 20.68 29.03 1.32
N CYS A 402 19.72 28.14 1.58
CA CYS A 402 18.32 28.32 1.23
C CYS A 402 17.41 27.87 2.40
N LYS A 403 16.36 28.65 2.69
CA LYS A 403 15.37 28.30 3.72
C LYS A 403 14.32 27.29 3.23
N GLU A 404 14.04 27.28 1.93
CA GLU A 404 13.06 26.40 1.31
C GLU A 404 13.39 24.92 1.58
N GLY A 405 12.45 24.19 2.19
CA GLY A 405 12.66 22.79 2.59
C GLY A 405 13.51 22.57 3.86
N THR A 406 13.94 23.62 4.57
CA THR A 406 14.72 23.47 5.82
C THR A 406 13.87 23.78 7.06
N PRO A 407 14.00 22.99 8.15
CA PRO A 407 13.24 23.22 9.39
C PRO A 407 13.66 24.54 10.05
N ASN A 408 12.76 25.21 10.79
CA ASN A 408 13.10 26.46 11.50
C ASN A 408 14.02 26.25 12.71
N PHE A 409 13.99 25.05 13.29
CA PHE A 409 14.82 24.66 14.44
C PHE A 409 15.28 23.22 14.29
N TYR A 410 16.43 22.89 14.89
CA TYR A 410 16.89 21.51 15.09
C TYR A 410 17.42 21.36 16.52
N MET A 411 16.81 20.45 17.31
CA MET A 411 17.16 20.24 18.71
C MET A 411 17.19 21.53 19.57
N GLY A 412 16.30 22.48 19.28
CA GLY A 412 16.24 23.78 19.97
C GLY A 412 17.18 24.85 19.42
N TYR A 413 18.07 24.52 18.49
CA TYR A 413 18.96 25.48 17.82
C TYR A 413 18.25 26.11 16.61
N PRO A 414 18.32 27.44 16.42
CA PRO A 414 17.70 28.11 15.28
C PRO A 414 18.43 27.74 13.98
N VAL A 415 17.67 27.55 12.90
CA VAL A 415 18.20 27.32 11.55
C VAL A 415 17.85 28.53 10.70
N MET A 416 18.86 29.32 10.35
CA MET A 416 18.69 30.61 9.67
C MET A 416 19.29 30.56 8.28
N GLN A 417 18.64 31.25 7.33
CA GLN A 417 19.27 31.51 6.05
C GLN A 417 20.48 32.41 6.28
N PHE A 418 21.61 32.10 5.65
CA PHE A 418 22.90 32.71 5.91
C PHE A 418 22.87 34.25 5.85
N ASP A 419 22.21 34.81 4.83
CA ASP A 419 22.12 36.26 4.62
C ASP A 419 21.23 36.97 5.67
N CYS A 420 20.38 36.21 6.37
CA CYS A 420 19.50 36.71 7.43
C CYS A 420 20.15 36.71 8.82
N ILE A 421 21.40 36.25 8.96
CA ILE A 421 22.14 36.29 10.21
C ILE A 421 22.74 37.70 10.38
N GLU A 422 22.23 38.44 11.36
CA GLU A 422 22.56 39.86 11.58
C GLU A 422 24.04 40.08 11.91
N ASP A 423 24.61 39.19 12.72
CA ASP A 423 25.99 39.23 13.20
C ASP A 423 26.94 38.34 12.37
N ARG A 424 26.56 37.98 11.14
CA ARG A 424 27.33 37.06 10.28
C ARG A 424 28.77 37.49 10.04
N LYS A 425 29.07 38.79 9.99
CA LYS A 425 30.44 39.31 9.78
C LYS A 425 31.33 39.19 11.02
N GLU A 426 30.71 39.05 12.18
CA GLU A 426 31.38 38.94 13.48
C GLU A 426 31.37 37.51 14.02
N SER A 427 30.75 36.59 13.29
CA SER A 427 30.58 35.18 13.63
C SER A 427 31.53 34.29 12.84
N VAL A 428 31.72 33.06 13.31
CA VAL A 428 32.52 32.03 12.63
C VAL A 428 31.61 30.91 12.17
N PHE A 429 31.78 30.50 10.92
CA PHE A 429 31.02 29.41 10.33
C PHE A 429 31.88 28.15 10.24
N ILE A 430 31.37 27.04 10.74
CA ILE A 430 32.00 25.73 10.63
C ILE A 430 31.39 25.03 9.42
N LEU A 431 32.21 24.78 8.40
CA LEU A 431 31.82 24.11 7.16
C LEU A 431 32.46 22.74 7.12
N ALA A 432 31.63 21.69 7.14
CA ALA A 432 32.12 20.33 7.03
C ALA A 432 31.43 19.59 5.89
N THR A 433 32.22 19.06 4.98
CA THR A 433 31.72 18.37 3.80
C THR A 433 32.70 17.31 3.31
N THR A 434 32.15 16.25 2.73
CA THR A 434 32.90 15.26 1.95
C THR A 434 32.73 15.46 0.45
N ASN A 435 31.92 16.45 0.05
CA ASN A 435 31.61 16.80 -1.32
C ASN A 435 32.41 18.06 -1.74
N PRO A 436 33.36 17.95 -2.68
CA PRO A 436 34.20 19.06 -3.14
C PRO A 436 33.41 20.19 -3.83
N ASN A 437 32.29 19.88 -4.48
CA ASN A 437 31.48 20.89 -5.16
C ASN A 437 30.77 21.77 -4.13
N PHE A 438 30.23 21.16 -3.06
CA PHE A 438 29.60 21.90 -1.98
C PHE A 438 30.59 22.81 -1.23
N GLU A 439 31.84 22.36 -1.06
CA GLU A 439 32.91 23.19 -0.51
C GLU A 439 33.12 24.45 -1.35
N HIS A 440 33.29 24.29 -2.67
CA HIS A 440 33.50 25.41 -3.57
C HIS A 440 32.35 26.43 -3.50
N ASP A 441 31.11 25.97 -3.58
CA ASP A 441 29.93 26.84 -3.59
C ASP A 441 29.82 27.66 -2.31
N MET A 442 30.09 27.05 -1.15
CA MET A 442 30.00 27.74 0.13
C MET A 442 31.15 28.72 0.35
N MET A 443 32.35 28.40 -0.13
CA MET A 443 33.49 29.30 -0.07
C MET A 443 33.26 30.53 -0.96
N GLU A 444 32.60 30.38 -2.10
CA GLU A 444 32.20 31.49 -2.96
C GLU A 444 31.13 32.37 -2.26
N LEU A 445 30.15 31.75 -1.61
CA LEU A 445 29.12 32.46 -0.84
C LEU A 445 29.72 33.29 0.31
N LEU A 446 30.61 32.71 1.11
CA LEU A 446 31.30 33.41 2.20
C LEU A 446 32.10 34.61 1.69
N ARG A 447 32.83 34.45 0.57
CA ARG A 447 33.59 35.53 -0.08
C ARG A 447 32.68 36.63 -0.59
N LYS A 448 31.58 36.27 -1.25
CA LYS A 448 30.59 37.22 -1.80
C LYS A 448 29.99 38.09 -0.70
N GLU A 449 29.69 37.51 0.46
CA GLU A 449 29.08 38.21 1.60
C GLU A 449 30.11 38.90 2.52
N GLY A 450 31.41 38.81 2.20
CA GLY A 450 32.49 39.45 2.94
C GLY A 450 32.76 38.83 4.32
N VAL A 451 32.45 37.54 4.49
CA VAL A 451 32.75 36.77 5.70
C VAL A 451 34.11 36.10 5.56
N ASN A 452 35.07 36.57 6.34
CA ASN A 452 36.47 36.13 6.26
C ASN A 452 36.86 35.11 7.34
N GLN A 453 35.93 34.78 8.25
CA GLN A 453 36.18 33.90 9.39
C GLN A 453 35.32 32.64 9.29
N TYR A 454 35.97 31.53 8.97
CA TYR A 454 35.34 30.22 8.87
C TYR A 454 36.34 29.12 9.24
N ILE A 455 35.83 27.98 9.63
CA ILE A 455 36.59 26.74 9.83
C ILE A 455 36.11 25.78 8.74
N LEU A 456 37.01 25.39 7.85
CA LEU A 456 36.72 24.44 6.78
C LEU A 456 37.24 23.05 7.17
N ILE A 457 36.40 22.04 6.93
CA ILE A 457 36.65 20.65 7.27
C ILE A 457 36.35 19.81 6.04
N ASN A 458 37.40 19.34 5.36
CA ASN A 458 37.27 18.54 4.14
C ASN A 458 38.20 17.32 4.14
N LYS A 459 37.99 16.46 3.13
CA LYS A 459 38.66 15.15 3.03
C LYS A 459 40.16 15.27 2.72
N GLY A 460 40.60 16.39 2.15
CA GLY A 460 41.98 16.60 1.70
C GLY A 460 43.00 16.79 2.83
N GLU A 461 42.55 17.17 4.03
CA GLU A 461 43.43 17.42 5.19
C GLU A 461 43.50 16.25 6.17
N ALA A 462 42.74 15.16 5.97
CA ALA A 462 42.76 13.98 6.86
C ALA A 462 43.79 12.92 6.46
N ASP A 463 44.34 13.02 5.24
CA ASP A 463 45.38 12.14 4.70
C ASP A 463 46.81 12.77 4.79
N ALA A 464 46.95 13.91 5.49
CA ALA A 464 48.21 14.60 5.81
C ALA A 464 48.39 14.70 7.33
#